data_AF-A0A101WJG7-F1
#
_entry.id   AF-A0A101WJG7-F1
#
_cell.length_a   1.000
_cell.length_b   1.000
_cell.length_c   1.000
_cell.angle_alpha   90.00
_cell.angle_beta   90.00
_cell.angle_gamma   90.00
#
_symmetry.space_group_name_H-M   'P 1'
#
loop_
_entity.id
_entity.type
_entity.pdbx_description
1 polymer ?
#
loop_
_entity_poly.entity_id
_entity_poly.type
_entity_poly.pdbx_seq_one_letter_code
_entity_poly.pdbx_strand_id
1 'polypeptide(L)'
;MREEVLNYGIRNTRGMFLNVIPVYRPEDKRNFEFEIYNNRVRTRRPVATLTTSVGTVFQEGMVVRSFNATLEIRPDVPFSQVELTDLPTDVATLMYQELGGNPLEEVFIIRITCPMRDDLGEKKDNVISESWMSGVIDLNQYNIFSTSSLAMSSGY
;
A
#
# COMPACT_ATOMS: atom_id res chain seq x y z
N MET A 1 -4.61 10.93 29.68
CA MET A 1 -3.58 9.93 29.32
C MET A 1 -2.73 10.55 28.22
N ARG A 2 -1.44 10.82 28.48
CA ARG A 2 -0.51 11.22 27.42
C ARG A 2 -0.24 9.96 26.60
N GLU A 3 -0.62 9.94 25.33
CA GLU A 3 -0.14 8.93 24.40
C GLU A 3 1.40 9.04 24.43
N GLU A 4 2.05 8.01 24.96
CA GLU A 4 3.49 7.88 24.86
C GLU A 4 3.83 8.04 23.37
N VAL A 5 4.75 8.94 23.05
CA VAL A 5 5.27 9.15 21.70
C VAL A 5 6.06 7.91 21.34
N LEU A 6 5.35 6.84 21.01
CA LEU A 6 5.92 5.62 20.50
C LEU A 6 6.59 6.01 19.19
N ASN A 7 7.88 5.73 19.09
CA ASN A 7 8.65 5.98 17.90
C ASN A 7 8.19 5.00 16.82
N TYR A 8 7.11 5.38 16.11
CA TYR A 8 6.61 4.66 14.94
C TYR A 8 7.53 4.83 13.73
N GLY A 9 8.61 5.61 13.88
CA GLY A 9 9.56 5.91 12.84
C GLY A 9 10.16 4.64 12.28
N ILE A 10 9.79 4.36 11.03
CA ILE A 10 10.53 3.46 10.18
C ILE A 10 11.80 4.27 9.85
N ARG A 11 12.84 4.16 10.69
CA ARG A 11 14.11 4.87 10.49
C ARG A 11 15.16 3.82 10.15
N ASN A 12 15.58 3.81 8.88
CA ASN A 12 16.71 3.00 8.39
C ASN A 12 16.57 1.50 8.66
N THR A 13 15.39 0.91 8.49
CA THR A 13 15.22 -0.52 8.74
C THR A 13 15.22 -1.32 7.46
N ARG A 14 16.41 -1.80 7.06
CA ARG A 14 16.55 -2.97 6.19
C ARG A 14 15.95 -4.19 6.90
N GLY A 15 14.77 -4.64 6.47
CA GLY A 15 14.08 -5.89 6.82
C GLY A 15 12.55 -5.80 6.72
N MET A 16 11.90 -6.96 6.58
CA MET A 16 10.45 -7.14 6.48
C MET A 16 9.75 -6.87 7.82
N PHE A 17 9.19 -5.67 8.04
CA PHE A 17 8.60 -5.29 9.34
C PHE A 17 7.15 -4.79 9.28
N LEU A 18 6.63 -4.51 8.08
CA LEU A 18 5.23 -4.12 7.91
C LEU A 18 4.39 -5.36 7.64
N ASN A 19 3.59 -5.78 8.62
CA ASN A 19 2.64 -6.87 8.45
C ASN A 19 1.43 -6.39 7.68
N VAL A 20 1.05 -7.12 6.65
CA VAL A 20 -0.10 -6.84 5.82
C VAL A 20 -1.20 -7.82 6.22
N ILE A 21 -2.36 -7.29 6.61
CA ILE A 21 -3.53 -8.09 7.00
C ILE A 21 -4.67 -7.76 6.03
N PRO A 22 -5.21 -8.73 5.29
CA PRO A 22 -6.37 -8.51 4.44
C PRO A 22 -7.59 -8.19 5.30
N VAL A 23 -8.32 -7.14 4.94
CA VAL A 23 -9.61 -6.79 5.51
C VAL A 23 -10.68 -7.38 4.61
N TYR A 24 -11.31 -8.47 5.07
CA TYR A 24 -12.42 -9.08 4.35
C TYR A 24 -13.61 -8.13 4.33
N ARG A 25 -13.93 -7.59 3.15
CA ARG A 25 -15.19 -6.89 2.87
C ARG A 25 -16.15 -7.85 2.14
N PRO A 26 -17.47 -7.75 2.38
CA PRO A 26 -18.46 -8.62 1.75
C PRO A 26 -18.39 -8.58 0.21
N GLU A 27 -18.61 -9.75 -0.39
CA GLU A 27 -18.09 -10.32 -1.65
C GLU A 27 -18.41 -9.60 -2.99
N ASP A 28 -19.02 -8.41 -2.98
CA ASP A 28 -19.56 -7.82 -4.22
C ASP A 28 -18.61 -6.87 -4.98
N LYS A 29 -17.37 -6.65 -4.51
CA LYS A 29 -16.42 -5.75 -5.18
C LYS A 29 -15.03 -6.37 -5.28
N ARG A 30 -14.43 -6.30 -6.47
CA ARG A 30 -12.99 -6.53 -6.73
C ARG A 30 -12.09 -5.43 -6.13
N ASN A 31 -12.49 -4.90 -4.98
CA ASN A 31 -11.75 -3.89 -4.24
C ASN A 31 -11.22 -4.58 -2.99
N PHE A 32 -9.91 -4.68 -2.88
CA PHE A 32 -9.27 -5.27 -1.70
C PHE A 32 -8.86 -4.15 -0.76
N GLU A 33 -8.94 -4.42 0.53
CA GLU A 33 -8.41 -3.54 1.56
C GLU A 33 -7.44 -4.34 2.41
N PHE A 34 -6.32 -3.72 2.75
CA PHE A 34 -5.33 -4.28 3.65
C PHE A 34 -4.99 -3.28 4.73
N GLU A 35 -4.95 -3.75 5.97
CA GLU A 35 -4.39 -3.01 7.09
C GLU A 35 -2.91 -3.34 7.23
N ILE A 36 -2.10 -2.29 7.38
CA ILE A 36 -0.65 -2.43 7.51
C ILE A 36 -0.25 -2.09 8.95
N TYR A 37 0.44 -3.01 9.61
CA TYR A 37 0.89 -2.88 11.00
C TYR A 37 2.41 -2.87 11.09
N ASN A 38 2.97 -2.09 12.01
CA ASN A 38 4.40 -2.15 12.31
C ASN A 38 4.66 -3.25 13.35
N ASN A 39 5.29 -4.36 12.96
CA ASN A 39 5.54 -5.50 13.87
C ASN A 39 6.45 -5.18 15.07
N ARG A 40 7.26 -4.11 14.99
CA ARG A 40 8.21 -3.73 16.04
C ARG A 40 7.59 -2.91 17.15
N VAL A 41 6.47 -2.25 16.87
CA VAL A 41 5.73 -1.46 17.84
C VAL A 41 4.40 -2.17 18.03
N ARG A 42 4.06 -2.60 19.26
CA ARG A 42 2.76 -3.23 19.54
C ARG A 42 1.63 -2.19 19.42
N THR A 43 1.31 -1.79 18.19
CA THR A 43 0.25 -0.83 17.91
C THR A 43 -1.05 -1.59 17.74
N ARG A 44 -2.10 -1.12 18.42
CA ARG A 44 -3.46 -1.64 18.23
C ARG A 44 -4.13 -1.07 16.97
N ARG A 45 -3.48 -0.12 16.30
CA ARG A 45 -4.00 0.59 15.14
C ARG A 45 -3.05 0.42 13.96
N PRO A 46 -3.58 0.26 12.73
CA PRO A 46 -2.77 0.18 11.53
C PRO A 46 -1.99 1.48 11.33
N VAL A 47 -0.75 1.36 10.84
CA VAL A 47 0.11 2.49 10.47
C VAL A 47 -0.20 3.02 9.07
N ALA A 48 -0.78 2.17 8.22
CA ALA A 48 -1.31 2.57 6.93
C ALA A 48 -2.47 1.64 6.53
N THR A 49 -3.31 2.10 5.60
CA THR A 49 -4.35 1.29 4.96
C THR A 49 -4.11 1.30 3.47
N LEU A 50 -4.06 0.12 2.85
CA LEU A 50 -3.98 -0.03 1.41
C LEU A 50 -5.36 -0.37 0.88
N THR A 51 -5.87 0.42 -0.05
CA THR A 51 -7.09 0.10 -0.79
C THR A 51 -6.74 -0.13 -2.25
N THR A 52 -7.33 -1.14 -2.86
CA THR A 52 -7.11 -1.47 -4.27
C THR A 52 -8.41 -1.50 -5.04
N SER A 53 -8.31 -1.29 -6.35
CA SER A 53 -9.42 -1.42 -7.30
C SER A 53 -8.88 -1.76 -8.68
N VAL A 54 -9.74 -2.31 -9.53
CA VAL A 54 -9.42 -2.58 -10.93
C VAL A 54 -10.11 -1.53 -11.80
N GLY A 55 -9.40 -1.04 -12.80
CA GLY A 55 -9.90 -0.07 -13.77
C GLY A 55 -9.32 -0.31 -15.16
N THR A 56 -9.39 0.73 -15.98
CA THR A 56 -8.81 0.77 -17.33
C THR A 56 -8.26 2.16 -17.60
N VAL A 57 -7.15 2.25 -18.33
CA VAL A 57 -6.54 3.51 -18.78
C VAL A 57 -6.28 3.48 -20.28
N PHE A 58 -6.17 4.68 -20.87
CA PHE A 58 -5.74 4.84 -22.25
C PHE A 58 -4.23 5.02 -22.30
N GLN A 59 -3.53 4.12 -22.98
CA GLN A 59 -2.09 4.19 -23.20
C GLN A 59 -1.81 3.92 -24.69
N GLU A 60 -1.08 4.83 -25.33
CA GLU A 60 -0.68 4.71 -26.75
C GLU A 60 -1.84 4.40 -27.72
N GLY A 61 -3.04 4.91 -27.42
CA GLY A 61 -4.23 4.71 -28.26
C GLY A 61 -4.98 3.39 -28.01
N MET A 62 -4.55 2.59 -27.03
CA MET A 62 -5.23 1.35 -26.61
C MET A 62 -5.82 1.47 -25.20
N VAL A 63 -6.90 0.72 -24.95
CA VAL A 63 -7.47 0.55 -23.60
C VAL A 63 -6.71 -0.58 -22.92
N VAL A 64 -5.99 -0.26 -21.85
CA VAL A 64 -5.21 -1.20 -21.06
C VAL A 64 -5.85 -1.35 -19.69
N ARG A 65 -5.85 -2.56 -19.15
CA ARG A 65 -6.36 -2.80 -17.79
C ARG A 65 -5.43 -2.13 -16.77
N SER A 66 -6.01 -1.56 -15.73
CA SER A 66 -5.25 -0.93 -14.64
C SER A 66 -5.58 -1.54 -13.28
N PHE A 67 -4.56 -1.58 -12.44
CA PHE A 67 -4.66 -1.91 -11.03
C PHE A 67 -4.34 -0.65 -10.24
N ASN A 68 -5.34 -0.10 -9.58
CA ASN A 68 -5.20 1.15 -8.84
C ASN A 68 -5.06 0.83 -7.35
N ALA A 69 -4.08 1.43 -6.69
CA ALA A 69 -3.86 1.34 -5.26
C ALA A 69 -3.77 2.72 -4.63
N THR A 70 -4.33 2.85 -3.43
CA THR A 70 -4.13 4.01 -2.55
C THR A 70 -3.67 3.53 -1.19
N LEU A 71 -2.41 3.84 -0.86
CA LEU A 71 -1.81 3.64 0.45
C LEU A 71 -1.98 4.90 1.29
N GLU A 72 -2.89 4.87 2.24
CA GLU A 72 -3.12 5.96 3.19
C GLU A 72 -2.27 5.75 4.44
N ILE A 73 -1.21 6.55 4.58
CA ILE A 73 -0.30 6.56 5.74
C ILE A 73 -0.92 7.40 6.86
N ARG A 74 -0.90 6.87 8.08
CA ARG A 74 -1.41 7.58 9.25
C ARG A 74 -0.50 8.79 9.59
N PRO A 75 -1.04 9.98 9.90
CA PRO A 75 -0.23 11.22 10.02
C PRO A 75 0.84 11.23 11.11
N ASP A 76 0.63 10.46 12.18
CA ASP A 76 1.58 10.31 13.30
C ASP A 76 2.68 9.27 13.04
N VAL A 77 2.68 8.63 11.87
CA VAL A 77 3.68 7.62 11.49
C VAL A 77 4.77 8.28 10.64
N PRO A 78 6.02 8.35 11.14
CA PRO A 78 7.13 8.87 10.35
C PRO A 78 7.58 7.80 9.34
N PHE A 79 7.47 8.13 8.05
CA PHE A 79 8.20 7.48 6.98
C PHE A 79 9.40 8.35 6.56
N SER A 80 10.54 7.72 6.32
CA SER A 80 11.68 8.40 5.70
C SER A 80 11.46 8.62 4.20
N GLN A 81 12.17 9.58 3.61
CA GLN A 81 12.09 9.85 2.17
C GLN A 81 12.52 8.64 1.32
N VAL A 82 13.48 7.86 1.80
CA VAL A 82 13.92 6.64 1.11
C VAL A 82 12.77 5.63 1.07
N GLU A 83 12.13 5.37 2.21
CA GLU A 83 10.99 4.45 2.26
C GLU A 83 9.83 4.94 1.38
N LEU A 84 9.51 6.24 1.42
CA LEU A 84 8.46 6.82 0.55
C LEU A 84 8.77 6.64 -0.94
N THR A 85 10.05 6.62 -1.32
CA THR A 85 10.49 6.42 -2.71
C THR A 85 10.30 4.98 -3.16
N ASP A 86 10.56 4.01 -2.28
CA ASP A 86 10.49 2.58 -2.60
C ASP A 86 9.06 2.01 -2.46
N LEU A 87 8.22 2.64 -1.63
CA LEU A 87 6.85 2.21 -1.33
C LEU A 87 5.97 1.91 -2.55
N PRO A 88 5.96 2.71 -3.63
CA PRO A 88 5.16 2.39 -4.80
C PRO A 88 5.50 1.02 -5.38
N THR A 89 6.78 0.70 -5.50
CA THR A 89 7.21 -0.59 -6.06
C THR A 89 6.88 -1.75 -5.11
N ASP A 90 6.98 -1.53 -3.80
CA ASP A 90 6.59 -2.51 -2.79
C ASP A 90 5.09 -2.83 -2.84
N VAL A 91 4.25 -1.80 -3.03
CA VAL A 91 2.79 -1.95 -3.22
C VAL A 91 2.49 -2.66 -4.54
N ALA A 92 3.17 -2.32 -5.64
CA ALA A 92 3.00 -2.99 -6.92
C ALA A 92 3.30 -4.49 -6.81
N THR A 93 4.39 -4.82 -6.11
CA THR A 93 4.81 -6.20 -5.85
C THR A 93 3.78 -6.95 -5.01
N LEU A 94 3.25 -6.33 -3.95
CA LEU A 94 2.18 -6.92 -3.13
C LEU A 94 0.92 -7.19 -3.97
N MET A 95 0.49 -6.23 -4.79
CA MET A 95 -0.68 -6.40 -5.65
C MET A 95 -0.48 -7.49 -6.70
N TYR A 96 0.70 -7.57 -7.29
CA TYR A 96 1.07 -8.64 -8.22
C TYR A 96 0.94 -10.02 -7.55
N GLN A 97 1.53 -10.18 -6.37
CA GLN A 97 1.57 -11.44 -5.64
C GLN A 97 0.19 -11.88 -5.11
N GLU A 98 -0.57 -10.94 -4.54
CA GLU A 98 -1.82 -11.26 -3.84
C GLU A 98 -3.05 -11.22 -4.74
N LEU A 99 -3.06 -10.34 -5.75
CA LEU A 99 -4.23 -10.10 -6.60
C LEU A 99 -4.08 -10.69 -8.00
N GLY A 100 -2.93 -11.27 -8.32
CA GLY A 100 -2.65 -11.92 -9.60
C GLY A 100 -2.63 -10.94 -10.78
N GLY A 101 -2.26 -9.68 -10.54
CA GLY A 101 -2.03 -8.73 -11.63
C GLY A 101 -0.92 -9.21 -12.56
N ASN A 102 -0.81 -8.65 -13.76
CA ASN A 102 0.26 -8.94 -14.70
C ASN A 102 0.96 -7.64 -15.14
N PRO A 103 2.15 -7.34 -14.60
CA PRO A 103 2.91 -6.14 -14.92
C PRO A 103 3.23 -5.96 -16.40
N LEU A 104 3.27 -7.04 -17.19
CA LEU A 104 3.52 -6.99 -18.63
C LEU A 104 2.29 -6.56 -19.44
N GLU A 105 1.09 -6.74 -18.90
CA GLU A 105 -0.18 -6.53 -19.61
C GLU A 105 -1.03 -5.41 -18.99
N GLU A 106 -0.68 -4.96 -17.78
CA GLU A 106 -1.49 -4.08 -16.96
C GLU A 106 -0.67 -2.92 -16.39
N VAL A 107 -1.36 -1.79 -16.17
CA VAL A 107 -0.77 -0.60 -15.57
C VAL A 107 -1.11 -0.55 -14.08
N PHE A 108 -0.10 -0.44 -13.23
CA PHE A 108 -0.24 -0.25 -11.79
C PHE A 108 -0.19 1.25 -11.49
N ILE A 109 -1.25 1.78 -10.90
CA ILE A 109 -1.38 3.20 -10.54
C ILE A 109 -1.44 3.29 -9.02
N ILE A 110 -0.38 3.81 -8.41
CA ILE A 110 -0.16 3.72 -6.98
C ILE A 110 -0.08 5.12 -6.40
N ARG A 111 -1.00 5.43 -5.51
CA ARG A 111 -1.04 6.69 -4.76
C ARG A 111 -0.63 6.46 -3.31
N ILE A 112 0.30 7.25 -2.83
CA ILE A 112 0.66 7.33 -1.41
C ILE A 112 0.06 8.62 -0.87
N THR A 113 -0.80 8.52 0.13
CA THR A 113 -1.48 9.66 0.73
C THR A 113 -1.23 9.73 2.23
N CYS A 114 -1.37 10.91 2.80
CA CYS A 114 -1.41 11.12 4.24
C CYS A 114 -2.55 12.09 4.54
N PRO A 115 -3.58 11.70 5.29
CA PRO A 115 -4.74 12.54 5.49
C PRO A 115 -4.42 13.63 6.50
N MET A 116 -4.47 14.89 6.08
CA MET A 116 -4.34 16.02 6.98
C MET A 116 -5.73 16.56 7.31
N ARG A 117 -5.96 16.90 8.59
CA ARG A 117 -7.14 17.68 8.96
C ARG A 117 -6.82 19.14 8.71
N ASP A 118 -7.68 19.83 7.98
CA ASP A 118 -7.57 21.29 7.88
C ASP A 118 -8.11 21.99 9.14
N ASP A 119 -8.00 23.31 9.17
CA ASP A 119 -8.45 24.13 10.30
C ASP A 119 -9.96 24.02 10.58
N LEU A 120 -10.74 23.48 9.64
CA LEU A 120 -12.17 23.22 9.76
C LEU A 120 -12.48 21.78 10.20
N GLY A 121 -11.45 20.94 10.37
CA GLY A 121 -11.57 19.55 10.77
C GLY A 121 -11.96 18.61 9.62
N GLU A 122 -12.01 19.09 8.38
CA GLU A 122 -12.27 18.26 7.21
C GLU A 122 -11.02 17.42 6.86
N LYS A 123 -11.24 16.13 6.56
CA LYS A 123 -10.17 15.23 6.12
C LYS A 123 -9.84 15.59 4.67
N LYS A 124 -8.63 16.11 4.42
CA LYS A 124 -8.08 16.29 3.09
C LYS A 124 -7.00 15.26 2.84
N ASP A 125 -7.15 14.52 1.76
CA ASP A 125 -6.12 13.59 1.31
C ASP A 125 -4.95 14.37 0.73
N ASN A 126 -3.83 14.44 1.45
CA ASN A 126 -2.61 14.99 0.91
C ASN A 126 -1.88 13.89 0.13
N VAL A 127 -1.77 14.05 -1.19
CA VAL A 127 -1.04 13.11 -2.04
C VAL A 127 0.45 13.36 -1.88
N ILE A 128 1.16 12.40 -1.30
CA ILE A 128 2.61 12.42 -1.15
C ILE A 128 3.28 12.02 -2.45
N SER A 129 2.77 10.97 -3.09
CA SER A 129 3.32 10.43 -4.33
C SER A 129 2.22 9.77 -5.16
N GLU A 130 2.36 9.86 -6.48
CA GLU A 130 1.60 9.07 -7.45
C GLU A 130 2.59 8.47 -8.45
N SER A 131 2.50 7.17 -8.67
CA SER A 131 3.38 6.43 -9.57
C SER A 131 2.57 5.56 -10.52
N TRP A 132 2.98 5.57 -11.78
CA TRP A 132 2.40 4.76 -12.85
C TRP A 132 3.47 3.79 -13.31
N MET A 133 3.19 2.49 -13.20
CA MET A 133 4.17 1.44 -13.40
C MET A 133 3.61 0.40 -14.38
N SER A 134 4.42 0.02 -15.35
CA SER A 134 4.12 -1.03 -16.33
C SER A 134 5.44 -1.66 -16.76
N GLY A 135 5.43 -2.93 -17.16
CA GLY A 135 6.62 -3.69 -17.54
C GLY A 135 7.03 -4.70 -16.47
N VAL A 136 8.32 -4.88 -16.22
CA VAL A 136 8.81 -5.93 -15.31
C VAL A 136 8.94 -5.37 -13.89
N ILE A 137 8.25 -5.97 -12.92
CA ILE A 137 8.50 -5.75 -11.49
C ILE A 137 9.61 -6.72 -11.06
N ASP A 138 10.72 -6.20 -10.52
CA ASP A 138 11.80 -7.05 -10.00
C ASP A 138 11.40 -7.65 -8.65
N LEU A 139 11.01 -8.93 -8.66
CA LEU A 139 10.62 -9.66 -7.45
C LEU A 139 11.79 -9.91 -6.48
N ASN A 140 13.04 -9.69 -6.93
CA ASN A 140 14.23 -9.81 -6.08
C ASN A 140 14.61 -8.50 -5.39
N GLN A 141 13.90 -7.41 -5.67
CA GLN A 141 14.12 -6.17 -4.96
C GLN A 141 13.76 -6.32 -3.47
N TYR A 142 14.34 -5.46 -2.65
CA TYR A 142 13.96 -5.35 -1.25
C TYR A 142 12.49 -4.89 -1.14
N ASN A 143 11.69 -5.57 -0.30
CA ASN A 143 10.30 -5.19 -0.01
C ASN A 143 10.10 -5.02 1.50
N ILE A 144 9.49 -3.90 1.91
CA ILE A 144 9.24 -3.58 3.31
C ILE A 144 8.08 -4.39 3.94
N PHE A 145 7.16 -4.87 3.12
CA PHE A 145 6.03 -5.70 3.55
C PHE A 145 6.53 -7.12 3.87
N SER A 146 6.12 -7.65 5.02
CA SER A 146 6.46 -9.02 5.37
C SER A 146 5.63 -10.00 4.56
N THR A 147 6.31 -10.83 3.77
CA THR A 147 5.76 -11.96 3.03
C THR A 147 5.36 -13.14 3.93
N SER A 148 5.07 -12.90 5.21
CA SER A 148 4.62 -13.94 6.13
C SER A 148 3.25 -14.43 5.69
N SER A 149 3.26 -15.38 4.74
CA SER A 149 2.19 -16.27 4.37
C SER A 149 0.82 -15.66 4.59
N LEU A 150 0.47 -14.64 3.79
CA LEU A 150 -0.91 -14.55 3.37
C LEU A 150 -1.09 -15.77 2.48
N ALA A 151 -1.36 -16.90 3.13
CA ALA A 151 -1.92 -18.04 2.45
C ALA A 151 -3.11 -17.45 1.72
N MET A 152 -3.00 -17.34 0.39
CA MET A 152 -4.17 -17.37 -0.45
C MET A 152 -5.03 -18.44 0.19
N SER A 153 -6.19 -18.02 0.69
CA SER A 153 -7.34 -18.88 0.79
C SER A 153 -7.48 -19.49 -0.60
N SER A 154 -6.84 -20.65 -0.81
CA SER A 154 -7.20 -21.56 -1.89
C SER A 154 -8.59 -22.03 -1.50
N GLY A 155 -9.58 -21.25 -1.89
CA GLY A 155 -10.92 -21.38 -1.36
C GLY A 155 -11.85 -20.50 -2.16
N TYR A 156 -12.29 -21.08 -3.28
CA TYR A 156 -13.43 -20.73 -4.14
C TYR A 156 -13.16 -19.78 -5.31
#